data_AF-A0ABD0YM01-F1
#
_entry.id   AF-A0ABD0YM01-F1
#
_cell.length_a   1.000
_cell.length_b   1.000
_cell.length_c   1.000
_cell.angle_alpha   90.00
_cell.angle_beta   90.00
_cell.angle_gamma   90.00
#
_symmetry.space_group_name_H-M   'P 1'
#
loop_
_entity.id
_entity.type
_entity.pdbx_description
1 polymer ?
#
loop_
_entity_poly.entity_id
_entity_poly.type
_entity_poly.pdbx_seq_one_letter_code
_entity_poly.pdbx_strand_id
1 'polypeptide(L)'
;MLLYSNLCGQTFKVHGELPVKSLTVQEREDNPTPNSFILYSDNRVLTVSANSQEEKDKWVEDLARAIEDSKDTGTNSLVSLRCSSSSDEVMDNCGQEHVRATPQRCNTTIHVCWHRNTSISLHDQIRAAQDDAPLASLPLLGYCVTTPSEKDNINKDFVFKLQFKNHVYFFRAESEYTFSRWMEVIGSATQHSGRVRLFSRKESALGDNL
;
A
#
# COMPACT_ATOMS: atom_id res chain seq x y z
N MET A 1 -13.27 18.78 -3.17
CA MET A 1 -12.80 19.22 -1.84
C MET A 1 -11.47 18.51 -1.57
N LEU A 2 -10.49 19.19 -0.96
CA LEU A 2 -9.22 18.60 -0.53
C LEU A 2 -9.34 18.23 0.96
N LEU A 3 -9.17 16.95 1.29
CA LEU A 3 -9.23 16.44 2.67
C LEU A 3 -7.83 16.16 3.18
N TYR A 4 -7.54 16.50 4.44
CA TYR A 4 -6.29 16.13 5.10
C TYR A 4 -6.58 15.49 6.46
N SER A 5 -5.77 14.51 6.82
CA SER A 5 -6.03 13.61 7.95
C SER A 5 -4.84 13.52 8.88
N ASN A 6 -5.13 13.22 10.14
CA ASN A 6 -4.13 12.84 11.13
C ASN A 6 -4.15 11.32 11.31
N LEU A 7 -2.97 10.75 11.52
CA LEU A 7 -2.87 9.37 11.98
C LEU A 7 -3.20 9.32 13.48
N CYS A 8 -4.28 8.63 13.83
CA CYS A 8 -4.69 8.39 15.22
C CYS A 8 -4.63 6.88 15.48
N GLY A 9 -3.57 6.42 16.14
CA GLY A 9 -3.32 5.00 16.35
C GLY A 9 -3.08 4.28 15.02
N GLN A 10 -4.00 3.41 14.63
CA GLN A 10 -3.92 2.65 13.37
C GLN A 10 -4.96 3.08 12.33
N THR A 11 -5.59 4.24 12.52
CA THR A 11 -6.65 4.76 11.65
C THR A 11 -6.38 6.21 11.27
N PHE A 12 -6.78 6.61 10.06
CA PHE A 12 -6.73 8.00 9.61
C PHE A 12 -8.02 8.70 10.00
N LYS A 13 -7.90 9.81 10.72
CA LYS A 13 -9.04 10.67 11.07
C LYS A 13 -8.92 11.97 10.28
N VAL A 14 -9.95 12.31 9.52
CA VAL A 14 -10.02 13.59 8.80
C VAL A 14 -9.87 14.73 9.80
N HIS A 15 -8.83 15.54 9.61
CA HIS A 15 -8.54 16.70 10.44
C HIS A 15 -9.25 17.94 9.90
N GLY A 16 -9.34 18.07 8.58
CA GLY A 16 -10.04 19.17 7.96
C GLY A 16 -10.20 19.00 6.46
N GLU A 17 -10.93 19.94 5.89
CA GLU A 17 -11.21 20.04 4.47
C GLU A 17 -10.97 21.46 3.97
N LEU A 18 -10.57 21.56 2.71
CA LEU A 18 -10.44 22.82 1.97
C LEU A 18 -11.31 22.72 0.70
N PRO A 19 -12.27 23.64 0.49
CA PRO A 19 -13.03 23.71 -0.75
C PRO A 19 -12.10 23.98 -1.94
N VAL A 20 -12.16 23.15 -2.98
CA VAL A 20 -11.28 23.30 -4.16
C VAL A 20 -11.57 24.60 -4.90
N LYS A 21 -12.84 25.05 -4.91
CA LYS A 21 -13.26 26.30 -5.59
C LYS A 21 -12.63 27.57 -5.03
N SER A 22 -12.22 27.56 -3.75
CA SER A 22 -11.53 28.69 -3.12
C SER A 22 -10.08 28.37 -2.76
N LEU A 23 -9.55 27.26 -3.29
CA LEU A 23 -8.17 26.87 -3.07
C LEU A 23 -7.27 27.59 -4.06
N THR A 24 -6.13 28.11 -3.58
CA THR A 24 -5.05 28.65 -4.39
C THR A 24 -3.73 28.05 -3.92
N VAL A 25 -2.88 27.65 -4.85
CA VAL A 25 -1.55 27.07 -4.58
C VAL A 25 -0.49 28.10 -4.93
N GLN A 26 0.44 28.36 -4.01
CA GLN A 26 1.55 29.27 -4.25
C GLN A 26 2.88 28.62 -3.83
N GLU A 27 3.84 28.66 -4.74
CA GLU A 27 5.24 28.36 -4.45
C GLU A 27 5.96 29.64 -4.05
N ARG A 28 6.81 29.56 -3.04
CA ARG A 28 7.69 30.67 -2.70
C ARG A 28 9.12 30.20 -2.50
N GLU A 29 10.05 30.91 -3.12
CA GLU A 29 11.49 30.65 -2.99
C GLU A 29 12.02 31.07 -1.61
N ASP A 30 11.32 31.96 -0.91
CA ASP A 30 11.67 32.44 0.44
C ASP A 30 11.24 31.48 1.57
N ASN A 31 10.61 30.35 1.23
CA ASN A 31 10.10 29.44 2.24
C ASN A 31 11.28 28.68 2.89
N PRO A 32 11.44 28.76 4.23
CA PRO A 32 12.54 28.09 4.92
C PRO A 32 12.46 26.55 4.85
N THR A 33 11.30 26.00 4.46
CA THR A 33 11.10 24.55 4.40
C THR A 33 11.39 24.04 2.99
N PRO A 34 12.30 23.05 2.81
CA PRO A 34 12.59 22.51 1.48
C PRO A 34 11.34 21.84 0.88
N ASN A 35 11.28 21.82 -0.45
CA ASN A 35 10.25 21.13 -1.23
C ASN A 35 8.82 21.46 -0.81
N SER A 36 8.54 22.72 -0.48
CA SER A 36 7.26 23.11 0.11
C SER A 36 6.51 24.17 -0.67
N PHE A 37 5.19 24.15 -0.53
CA PHE A 37 4.25 25.08 -1.16
C PHE A 37 3.17 25.47 -0.15
N ILE A 38 2.46 26.56 -0.42
CA ILE A 38 1.43 27.10 0.46
C ILE A 38 0.07 26.98 -0.22
N LEU A 39 -0.90 26.44 0.54
CA LEU A 39 -2.30 26.36 0.18
C LEU A 39 -3.05 27.47 0.89
N TYR A 40 -3.66 28.35 0.10
CA TYR A 40 -4.56 29.38 0.58
C TYR A 40 -6.00 28.96 0.29
N SER A 41 -6.85 29.05 1.31
CA SER A 41 -8.30 28.97 1.22
C SER A 41 -8.90 30.11 2.03
N ASP A 42 -10.18 30.43 1.82
CA ASP A 42 -10.83 31.59 2.45
C ASP A 42 -10.65 31.63 3.97
N ASN A 43 -10.64 30.45 4.62
CA ASN A 43 -10.61 30.34 6.08
C ASN A 43 -9.36 29.64 6.63
N ARG A 44 -8.41 29.21 5.77
CA ARG A 44 -7.25 28.42 6.20
C ARG A 44 -6.05 28.65 5.27
N VAL A 45 -4.87 28.65 5.87
CA VAL A 45 -3.59 28.63 5.14
C VAL A 45 -2.77 27.46 5.65
N LEU A 46 -2.29 26.59 4.76
CA LEU A 46 -1.47 25.44 5.10
C LEU A 46 -0.16 25.49 4.32
N THR A 47 0.97 25.37 5.01
CA THR A 47 2.26 25.08 4.36
C THR A 47 2.43 23.57 4.31
N VAL A 48 2.65 23.05 3.10
CA VAL A 48 2.80 21.62 2.83
C VAL A 48 4.19 21.36 2.29
N SER A 49 4.89 20.36 2.83
CA SER A 49 6.23 19.95 2.41
C SER A 49 6.18 18.55 1.82
N ALA A 50 6.69 18.39 0.60
CA ALA A 50 6.82 17.11 -0.07
C ALA A 50 8.17 16.43 0.28
N ASN A 51 8.25 15.12 0.03
CA ASN A 51 9.46 14.34 0.28
C ASN A 51 10.62 14.72 -0.67
N SER A 52 10.28 15.11 -1.90
CA SER A 52 11.23 15.51 -2.93
C SER A 52 10.67 16.66 -3.78
N GLN A 53 11.55 17.28 -4.56
CA GLN A 53 11.17 18.35 -5.49
C GLN A 53 10.23 17.81 -6.59
N GLU A 54 10.46 16.60 -7.08
CA GLU A 54 9.61 15.95 -8.08
C GLU A 54 8.21 15.63 -7.54
N GLU A 55 8.09 15.20 -6.28
CA GLU A 55 6.77 15.03 -5.66
C GLU A 55 6.07 16.37 -5.46
N LYS A 56 6.80 17.41 -5.04
CA LYS A 56 6.27 18.76 -4.90
C LYS A 56 5.63 19.22 -6.23
N ASP A 57 6.36 19.07 -7.33
CA ASP A 57 5.92 19.53 -8.65
C ASP A 57 4.67 18.78 -9.11
N LYS A 58 4.60 17.46 -8.88
CA LYS A 58 3.39 16.65 -9.14
C LYS A 58 2.20 17.13 -8.32
N TRP A 59 2.39 17.38 -7.03
CA TRP A 59 1.32 17.87 -6.15
C TRP A 59 0.78 19.23 -6.61
N VAL A 60 1.67 20.15 -6.96
CA VAL A 60 1.29 21.49 -7.45
C VAL A 60 0.51 21.39 -8.76
N GLU A 61 0.99 20.58 -9.71
CA GLU A 61 0.33 20.37 -11.00
C GLU A 61 -1.08 19.77 -10.84
N ASP A 62 -1.22 18.71 -10.04
CA ASP A 62 -2.50 18.03 -9.82
C ASP A 62 -3.51 18.94 -9.11
N LEU A 63 -3.05 19.73 -8.12
CA LEU A 63 -3.90 20.70 -7.43
C LEU A 63 -4.33 21.84 -8.35
N ALA A 64 -3.41 22.37 -9.17
CA ALA A 64 -3.72 23.43 -10.13
C ALA A 64 -4.77 22.96 -11.15
N ARG A 65 -4.61 21.75 -11.69
CA ARG A 65 -5.57 21.13 -12.60
C ARG A 65 -6.94 20.95 -11.95
N ALA A 66 -6.99 20.42 -10.72
CA ALA A 66 -8.25 20.23 -10.00
C ALA A 66 -8.98 21.54 -9.68
N ILE A 67 -8.24 22.63 -9.41
CA ILE A 67 -8.82 23.96 -9.20
C ILE A 67 -9.46 24.48 -10.50
N GLU A 68 -8.77 24.34 -11.64
CA GLU A 68 -9.28 24.78 -12.93
C GLU A 68 -10.55 23.99 -13.33
N ASP A 69 -10.51 22.67 -13.23
CA ASP A 69 -11.66 21.79 -13.53
C ASP A 69 -12.90 22.13 -12.67
N SER A 70 -12.68 22.67 -11.47
CA SER A 70 -13.74 23.05 -10.54
C SER A 70 -14.50 24.32 -10.93
N LYS A 71 -13.95 25.13 -11.85
CA LYS A 71 -14.56 26.37 -12.35
C LYS A 71 -15.57 26.10 -13.48
N ASP A 72 -15.30 25.08 -14.30
CA ASP A 72 -16.10 24.76 -15.49
C ASP A 72 -17.32 23.87 -15.21
N THR A 73 -17.34 23.16 -14.07
CA THR A 73 -18.34 22.10 -13.83
C THR A 73 -19.42 22.48 -12.80
N GLY A 74 -20.62 22.77 -13.31
CA GLY A 74 -21.87 22.67 -12.56
C GLY A 74 -22.37 21.22 -12.51
N THR A 75 -22.05 20.51 -11.43
CA THR A 75 -22.55 19.18 -11.03
C THR A 75 -22.10 17.95 -11.86
N ASN A 76 -21.88 16.85 -11.11
CA ASN A 76 -21.54 15.48 -11.50
C ASN A 76 -20.08 15.26 -11.92
N SER A 77 -19.35 14.28 -11.43
CA SER A 77 -19.69 13.07 -10.70
C SER A 77 -18.70 12.94 -9.55
N LEU A 78 -19.21 12.80 -8.33
CA LEU A 78 -18.46 12.19 -7.24
C LEU A 78 -17.94 10.87 -7.82
N VAL A 79 -16.68 10.82 -8.23
CA VAL A 79 -15.96 9.55 -8.42
C VAL A 79 -16.08 8.94 -7.04
N SER A 80 -17.11 8.10 -6.89
CA SER A 80 -17.52 7.58 -5.60
C SER A 80 -16.25 7.04 -5.03
N LEU A 81 -15.81 7.65 -3.92
CA LEU A 81 -14.73 7.15 -3.09
C LEU A 81 -15.22 5.82 -2.50
N ARG A 82 -15.45 4.81 -3.34
CA ARG A 82 -15.17 3.42 -3.03
C ARG A 82 -13.64 3.30 -3.00
N CYS A 83 -13.00 4.14 -2.19
CA CYS A 83 -11.72 3.86 -1.59
C CYS A 83 -12.02 2.72 -0.64
N SER A 84 -12.07 1.48 -1.17
CA SER A 84 -12.19 0.21 -0.47
C SER A 84 -12.60 0.40 0.98
N SER A 85 -13.85 0.85 1.20
CA SER A 85 -14.39 0.85 2.54
C SER A 85 -14.42 -0.63 2.89
N SER A 86 -13.54 -1.01 3.80
CA SER A 86 -13.67 -2.23 4.56
C SER A 86 -15.05 -2.20 5.22
N SER A 87 -16.08 -2.63 4.50
CA SER A 87 -17.42 -2.87 5.03
C SER A 87 -18.14 -3.82 4.10
N ASP A 88 -18.49 -4.94 4.73
CA ASP A 88 -19.29 -6.06 4.28
C ASP A 88 -20.45 -5.66 3.38
N GLU A 89 -20.53 -6.27 2.20
CA GLU A 89 -21.80 -6.50 1.54
C GLU A 89 -21.87 -8.00 1.23
N VAL A 90 -22.55 -8.70 2.13
CA VAL A 90 -23.07 -10.06 1.94
C VAL A 90 -23.76 -10.13 0.58
N MET A 91 -23.26 -10.99 -0.30
CA MET A 91 -24.12 -11.70 -1.25
C MET A 91 -24.22 -13.16 -0.82
N ASP A 92 -25.47 -13.57 -0.68
CA ASP A 92 -25.94 -14.79 -0.06
C ASP A 92 -25.75 -16.02 -0.96
N ASN A 93 -25.49 -17.14 -0.29
CA ASN A 93 -25.76 -18.53 -0.65
C ASN A 93 -25.00 -19.21 -1.82
N CYS A 94 -23.97 -19.99 -1.45
CA CYS A 94 -23.87 -21.42 -1.80
C CYS A 94 -23.02 -22.11 -0.72
N GLY A 95 -23.62 -23.05 0.02
CA GLY A 95 -23.10 -23.57 1.29
C GLY A 95 -21.77 -24.34 1.20
N GLN A 96 -20.87 -24.05 2.15
CA GLN A 96 -19.97 -25.00 2.80
C GLN A 96 -19.26 -24.34 4.00
N GLU A 97 -18.76 -25.18 4.90
CA GLU A 97 -18.58 -24.93 6.33
C GLU A 97 -17.65 -23.77 6.75
N HIS A 98 -18.02 -23.23 7.91
CA HIS A 98 -17.60 -21.97 8.49
C HIS A 98 -16.20 -22.04 9.14
N VAL A 99 -15.13 -21.83 8.35
CA VAL A 99 -13.84 -21.39 8.92
C VAL A 99 -13.90 -19.87 9.04
N ARG A 100 -13.98 -19.36 10.28
CA ARG A 100 -13.84 -17.92 10.58
C ARG A 100 -12.45 -17.47 10.11
N ALA A 101 -12.37 -16.98 8.88
CA ALA A 101 -11.24 -16.18 8.45
C ALA A 101 -11.26 -14.90 9.28
N THR A 102 -10.30 -14.75 10.19
CA THR A 102 -9.98 -13.44 10.76
C THR A 102 -9.79 -12.47 9.59
N PRO A 103 -10.36 -11.24 9.63
CA PRO A 103 -10.22 -10.29 8.54
C PRO A 103 -8.73 -10.09 8.25
N GLN A 104 -8.25 -10.68 7.15
CA GLN A 104 -6.89 -10.47 6.70
C GLN A 104 -6.84 -9.00 6.34
N ARG A 105 -6.07 -8.25 7.14
CA ARG A 105 -5.93 -6.81 7.06
C ARG A 105 -5.53 -6.44 5.64
N CYS A 106 -6.48 -5.97 4.84
CA CYS A 106 -6.17 -5.39 3.55
C CYS A 106 -5.30 -4.17 3.84
N ASN A 107 -4.00 -4.20 3.54
CA ASN A 107 -3.17 -3.01 3.61
C ASN A 107 -3.73 -2.04 2.58
N THR A 108 -4.58 -1.11 3.01
CA THR A 108 -5.14 -0.12 2.09
C THR A 108 -3.97 0.66 1.50
N THR A 109 -4.06 0.99 0.22
CA THR A 109 -3.08 1.80 -0.51
C THR A 109 -2.67 3.06 0.27
N ILE A 110 -3.61 3.62 1.05
CA ILE A 110 -3.41 4.76 1.95
C ILE A 110 -2.34 4.47 3.03
N HIS A 111 -2.34 3.30 3.67
CA HIS A 111 -1.32 2.95 4.67
C HIS A 111 0.08 2.84 4.04
N VAL A 112 0.17 2.30 2.83
CA VAL A 112 1.46 2.19 2.11
C VAL A 112 1.98 3.59 1.74
N CYS A 113 1.13 4.43 1.15
CA CYS A 113 1.44 5.83 0.83
C CYS A 113 1.96 6.60 2.03
N TRP A 114 1.28 6.47 3.17
CA TRP A 114 1.69 7.10 4.41
C TRP A 114 3.08 6.66 4.88
N HIS A 115 3.34 5.35 4.96
CA HIS A 115 4.61 4.83 5.49
C HIS A 115 5.79 5.04 4.55
N ARG A 116 5.54 5.16 3.25
CA ARG A 116 6.59 5.36 2.24
C ARG A 116 6.76 6.81 1.81
N ASN A 117 5.96 7.71 2.39
CA ASN A 117 5.91 9.11 2.00
C ASN A 117 5.78 9.26 0.48
N THR A 118 4.80 8.55 -0.10
CA THR A 118 4.57 8.49 -1.54
C THR A 118 3.11 8.76 -1.85
N SER A 119 2.86 9.40 -3.00
CA SER A 119 1.53 9.77 -3.48
C SER A 119 1.03 8.84 -4.59
N ILE A 120 -0.29 8.69 -4.70
CA ILE A 120 -0.95 7.98 -5.80
C ILE A 120 -2.00 8.92 -6.38
N SER A 121 -1.85 9.23 -7.67
CA SER A 121 -2.76 10.12 -8.38
C SER A 121 -4.00 9.36 -8.87
N LEU A 122 -5.03 10.11 -9.26
CA LEU A 122 -6.19 9.52 -9.95
C LEU A 122 -5.76 8.81 -11.25
N HIS A 123 -4.74 9.33 -11.95
CA HIS A 123 -4.22 8.71 -13.16
C HIS A 123 -3.63 7.32 -12.90
N ASP A 124 -2.94 7.13 -11.78
CA ASP A 124 -2.38 5.83 -11.38
C ASP A 124 -3.48 4.83 -11.02
N GLN A 125 -4.59 5.30 -10.41
CA GLN A 125 -5.76 4.46 -10.15
C GLN A 125 -6.47 4.05 -11.43
N ILE A 126 -6.62 4.96 -12.39
CA ILE A 126 -7.23 4.65 -13.70
C ILE A 126 -6.38 3.65 -14.46
N ARG A 127 -5.04 3.82 -14.47
CA ARG A 127 -4.13 2.83 -15.07
C ARG A 127 -4.24 1.47 -14.39
N ALA A 128 -4.20 1.43 -13.07
CA ALA A 128 -4.35 0.18 -12.32
C ALA A 128 -5.74 -0.47 -12.51
N ALA A 129 -6.80 0.30 -12.76
CA ALA A 129 -8.13 -0.23 -13.05
C ALA A 129 -8.28 -0.71 -14.50
N GLN A 130 -7.46 -0.23 -15.42
CA GLN A 130 -7.35 -0.73 -16.79
C GLN A 130 -6.51 -2.01 -16.88
N ASP A 131 -5.71 -2.30 -15.85
CA ASP A 131 -5.02 -3.57 -15.73
C ASP A 131 -6.05 -4.66 -15.38
N ASP A 132 -6.45 -5.47 -16.36
CA ASP A 132 -7.43 -6.55 -16.19
C ASP A 132 -7.01 -7.58 -15.12
N ALA A 133 -5.70 -7.71 -14.86
CA ALA A 133 -5.13 -8.58 -13.84
C ALA A 133 -3.69 -8.14 -13.49
N PRO A 134 -3.17 -8.48 -12.28
CA PRO A 134 -1.74 -8.35 -12.02
C PRO A 134 -0.94 -9.15 -13.04
N LEU A 135 0.11 -8.54 -13.61
CA LEU A 135 0.98 -9.17 -14.61
C LEU A 135 1.54 -10.53 -14.14
N ALA A 136 1.74 -10.69 -12.83
CA ALA A 136 2.05 -11.96 -12.21
C ALA A 136 1.66 -11.95 -10.72
N SER A 137 1.31 -13.12 -10.19
CA SER A 137 1.24 -13.36 -8.74
C SER A 137 2.13 -14.56 -8.39
N LEU A 138 2.90 -14.42 -7.30
CA LEU A 138 3.79 -15.48 -6.84
C LEU A 138 3.38 -15.92 -5.43
N PRO A 139 2.81 -17.12 -5.24
CA PRO A 139 2.47 -17.62 -3.92
C PRO A 139 3.76 -17.90 -3.17
N LEU A 140 4.04 -17.14 -2.11
CA LEU A 140 5.29 -17.28 -1.34
C LEU A 140 5.34 -18.55 -0.48
N LEU A 141 4.24 -19.30 -0.36
CA LEU A 141 4.19 -20.53 0.42
C LEU A 141 5.16 -21.58 -0.15
N GLY A 142 6.13 -21.99 0.66
CA GLY A 142 7.16 -22.96 0.27
C GLY A 142 8.38 -22.35 -0.44
N TYR A 143 8.34 -21.06 -0.81
CA TYR A 143 9.53 -20.37 -1.30
C TYR A 143 10.53 -20.14 -0.17
N CYS A 144 11.81 -20.17 -0.50
CA CYS A 144 12.89 -19.73 0.37
C CYS A 144 13.47 -18.43 -0.17
N VAL A 145 13.69 -17.46 0.72
CA VAL A 145 14.40 -16.21 0.39
C VAL A 145 15.85 -16.32 0.83
N THR A 146 16.79 -16.12 -0.10
CA THR A 146 18.24 -16.16 0.16
C THR A 146 18.97 -15.10 -0.64
N THR A 147 20.26 -14.93 -0.38
CA THR A 147 21.15 -14.23 -1.32
C THR A 147 21.47 -15.12 -2.53
N PRO A 148 21.78 -14.55 -3.70
CA PRO A 148 22.34 -15.29 -4.83
C PRO A 148 23.65 -15.98 -4.45
N SER A 149 23.86 -17.17 -4.99
CA SER A 149 25.11 -17.93 -4.87
C SER A 149 26.06 -17.58 -6.02
N GLU A 150 27.35 -17.94 -5.89
CA GLU A 150 28.35 -17.75 -6.95
C GLU A 150 27.93 -18.40 -8.28
N LYS A 151 27.19 -19.53 -8.23
CA LYS A 151 26.69 -20.24 -9.40
C LYS A 151 25.61 -19.49 -10.17
N ASP A 152 24.92 -18.55 -9.53
CA ASP A 152 23.86 -17.77 -10.15
C ASP A 152 24.43 -16.68 -11.09
N ASN A 153 25.74 -16.40 -11.03
CA ASN A 153 26.44 -15.41 -11.87
C ASN A 153 25.81 -14.00 -11.82
N ILE A 154 25.27 -13.61 -10.66
CA ILE A 154 24.67 -12.29 -10.47
C ILE A 154 25.67 -11.38 -9.79
N ASN A 155 26.28 -10.50 -10.58
CA ASN A 155 27.19 -9.48 -10.07
C ASN A 155 26.47 -8.13 -9.98
N LYS A 156 25.48 -8.04 -9.10
CA LYS A 156 24.70 -6.82 -8.83
C LYS A 156 24.40 -6.71 -7.34
N ASP A 157 24.48 -5.50 -6.82
CA ASP A 157 24.18 -5.22 -5.42
C ASP A 157 22.68 -5.32 -5.12
N PHE A 158 22.36 -5.64 -3.86
CA PHE A 158 21.02 -5.65 -3.29
C PHE A 158 20.04 -6.61 -3.99
N VAL A 159 20.54 -7.72 -4.49
CA VAL A 159 19.72 -8.77 -5.12
C VAL A 159 19.39 -9.87 -4.10
N PHE A 160 18.11 -10.23 -4.01
CA PHE A 160 17.65 -11.41 -3.30
C PHE A 160 17.05 -12.44 -4.27
N LYS A 161 17.14 -13.70 -3.88
CA LYS A 161 16.71 -14.88 -4.62
C LYS A 161 15.48 -15.47 -3.93
N LEU A 162 14.42 -15.73 -4.69
CA LEU A 162 13.28 -16.54 -4.27
C LEU A 162 13.31 -17.87 -5.00
N GLN A 163 13.39 -18.96 -4.26
CA GLN A 163 13.47 -20.31 -4.83
C GLN A 163 12.40 -21.23 -4.23
N PHE A 164 11.67 -21.92 -5.10
CA PHE A 164 10.80 -23.04 -4.73
C PHE A 164 10.95 -24.15 -5.76
N LYS A 165 11.46 -25.31 -5.34
CA LYS A 165 11.79 -26.43 -6.24
C LYS A 165 12.64 -25.93 -7.42
N ASN A 166 12.12 -26.02 -8.64
CA ASN A 166 12.79 -25.61 -9.88
C ASN A 166 12.50 -24.15 -10.27
N HIS A 167 11.60 -23.45 -9.55
CA HIS A 167 11.31 -22.05 -9.81
C HIS A 167 12.28 -21.16 -9.06
N VAL A 168 13.03 -20.34 -9.80
CA VAL A 168 14.01 -19.39 -9.25
C VAL A 168 13.73 -18.01 -9.83
N TYR A 169 13.57 -17.04 -8.95
CA TYR A 169 13.39 -15.63 -9.29
C TYR A 169 14.44 -14.78 -8.59
N PHE A 170 14.86 -13.70 -9.24
CA PHE A 170 15.80 -12.74 -8.70
C PHE A 170 15.17 -11.35 -8.72
N PHE A 171 15.24 -10.68 -7.57
CA PHE A 171 14.68 -9.35 -7.38
C PHE A 171 15.78 -8.43 -6.86
N ARG A 172 15.85 -7.22 -7.40
CA ARG A 172 16.80 -6.19 -6.98
C ARG A 172 16.06 -5.13 -6.19
N ALA A 173 16.54 -4.84 -4.98
CA ALA A 173 16.07 -3.71 -4.20
C ALA A 173 16.83 -2.43 -4.55
N GLU A 174 16.26 -1.28 -4.20
CA GLU A 174 16.79 0.04 -4.53
C GLU A 174 17.95 0.45 -3.61
N SER A 175 18.02 -0.12 -2.41
CA SER A 175 19.00 0.23 -1.37
C SER A 175 19.28 -0.92 -0.41
N GLU A 176 20.37 -0.84 0.34
CA GLU A 176 20.72 -1.80 1.41
C GLU A 176 19.61 -1.93 2.47
N TYR A 177 19.01 -0.80 2.86
CA TYR A 177 17.89 -0.79 3.80
C TYR A 177 16.68 -1.55 3.24
N THR A 178 16.26 -1.22 2.01
CA THR A 178 15.09 -1.87 1.40
C THR A 178 15.34 -3.35 1.15
N PHE A 179 16.56 -3.73 0.74
CA PHE A 179 17.01 -5.12 0.65
C PHE A 179 16.82 -5.88 1.97
N SER A 180 17.35 -5.34 3.06
CA SER A 180 17.26 -5.96 4.38
C SER A 180 15.82 -6.13 4.84
N ARG A 181 14.97 -5.11 4.61
CA ARG A 181 13.54 -5.15 4.91
C ARG A 181 12.79 -6.19 4.08
N TRP A 182 13.11 -6.32 2.79
CA TRP A 182 12.51 -7.35 1.92
C TRP A 182 12.88 -8.76 2.37
N MET A 183 14.16 -9.01 2.65
CA MET A 183 14.65 -10.29 3.18
C MET A 183 13.95 -10.67 4.49
N GLU A 184 13.79 -9.72 5.41
CA GLU A 184 13.13 -9.93 6.71
C GLU A 184 11.64 -10.27 6.56
N VAL A 185 10.88 -9.44 5.82
CA VAL A 185 9.44 -9.62 5.67
C VAL A 185 9.11 -10.89 4.90
N ILE A 186 9.79 -11.15 3.79
CA ILE A 186 9.55 -12.37 3.01
C ILE A 186 10.06 -13.60 3.78
N GLY A 187 11.16 -13.47 4.51
CA GLY A 187 11.66 -14.51 5.41
C GLY A 187 10.61 -14.89 6.45
N SER A 188 9.96 -13.90 7.06
CA SER A 188 8.85 -14.14 7.99
C SER A 188 7.67 -14.84 7.30
N ALA A 189 7.26 -14.40 6.11
CA ALA A 189 6.09 -14.95 5.41
C ALA A 189 6.32 -16.39 4.92
N THR A 190 7.56 -16.76 4.60
CA THR A 190 7.93 -18.09 4.10
C THR A 190 8.10 -19.12 5.23
N GLN A 191 8.58 -18.70 6.41
CA GLN A 191 8.88 -19.58 7.55
C GLN A 191 7.65 -20.02 8.38
N HIS A 192 6.52 -19.29 8.34
CA HIS A 192 5.32 -19.62 9.12
C HIS A 192 4.59 -20.91 8.66
N SER A 193 5.02 -21.51 7.55
CA SER A 193 4.43 -22.72 6.96
C SER A 193 4.60 -23.99 7.81
N GLY A 194 5.49 -23.99 8.81
CA GLY A 194 5.83 -25.18 9.60
C GLY A 194 4.95 -25.46 10.84
N ARG A 195 4.12 -24.51 11.28
CA ARG A 195 3.47 -24.59 12.61
C ARG A 195 2.00 -25.05 12.63
N VAL A 196 1.44 -25.52 11.50
CA VAL A 196 0.03 -25.95 11.43
C VAL A 196 -0.16 -27.47 11.56
N ARG A 197 0.90 -28.28 11.67
CA ARG A 197 0.78 -29.76 11.68
C ARG A 197 1.22 -30.49 12.95
N LEU A 198 1.30 -29.81 14.09
CA LEU A 198 1.55 -30.47 15.36
C LEU A 198 0.62 -29.85 16.39
N PHE A 199 -0.56 -30.45 16.58
CA PHE A 199 -1.33 -30.55 17.84
C PHE A 199 -2.77 -30.97 17.50
N SER A 200 -2.95 -32.18 16.98
CA SER A 200 -4.18 -32.95 17.23
C SER A 200 -3.90 -34.44 17.10
N ARG A 201 -3.29 -34.99 18.16
CA ARG A 201 -3.50 -36.39 18.53
C ARG A 201 -3.43 -36.46 20.05
N LYS A 202 -4.54 -36.05 20.68
CA LYS A 202 -4.80 -36.39 22.08
C LYS A 202 -5.39 -37.80 22.07
N GLU A 203 -4.55 -38.74 22.52
CA GLU A 203 -4.88 -39.79 23.48
C GLU A 203 -6.24 -40.50 23.35
N SER A 204 -6.20 -41.78 23.00
CA SER A 204 -7.26 -42.75 23.29
C SER A 204 -6.58 -43.98 23.90
N ALA A 205 -6.50 -43.99 25.23
CA ALA A 205 -6.19 -45.16 26.00
C ALA A 205 -7.46 -46.00 26.17
N LEU A 206 -7.44 -47.21 25.61
CA LEU A 206 -8.20 -48.41 26.01
C LEU A 206 -7.26 -49.56 25.56
N GLY A 207 -6.56 -50.31 26.41
CA GLY A 207 -7.08 -50.97 27.59
C GLY A 207 -7.87 -52.20 27.12
N ASP A 208 -7.19 -53.33 26.93
CA ASP A 208 -7.68 -54.64 27.38
C ASP A 208 -6.59 -55.72 27.29
N ASN A 209 -6.34 -56.33 28.44
CA ASN A 209 -5.51 -57.51 28.65
C ASN A 209 -6.32 -58.77 28.33
N LEU A 210 -5.78 -59.67 27.50
CA LEU A 210 -5.39 -61.05 27.88
C LEU A 210 -4.69 -61.75 26.71
#